data_AF-A0AB73FD70-F1
#
_entry.id   AF-A0AB73FD70-F1
#
_cell.length_a   1.000
_cell.length_b   1.000
_cell.length_c   1.000
_cell.angle_alpha   90.00
_cell.angle_beta   90.00
_cell.angle_gamma   90.00
#
_symmetry.space_group_name_H-M   'P 1'
#
loop_
_entity.id
_entity.type
_entity.pdbx_description
1 polymer ?
#
loop_
_entity_poly.entity_id
_entity_poly.type
_entity_poly.pdbx_seq_one_letter_code
_entity_poly.pdbx_strand_id
1 'polypeptide(L)'
;MRKIILIIGGIISLVACSHDPINEVLDNKKDIPKEENRTVGWYKSQPQLSEEIKKACDIDTSEYFQRNDCINAKSALNLILIESRSDLSNNLRLNEDRKYLNRKVQ
;
A
#
# COMPACT_ATOMS: atom_id res chain seq x y z
N MET A 1 16.90 -1.26 -62.49
CA MET A 1 17.58 -1.77 -61.28
C MET A 1 16.84 -1.29 -60.05
N ARG A 2 16.23 -2.18 -59.28
CA ARG A 2 15.40 -1.89 -58.10
C ARG A 2 16.28 -1.49 -56.90
N LYS A 3 16.03 -0.34 -56.29
CA LYS A 3 16.66 0.07 -55.02
C LYS A 3 15.82 -0.48 -53.87
N ILE A 4 16.35 -1.46 -53.16
CA ILE A 4 15.71 -2.02 -51.96
C ILE A 4 16.02 -1.08 -50.80
N ILE A 5 14.96 -0.53 -50.21
CA ILE A 5 14.98 0.29 -49.01
C ILE A 5 15.07 -0.67 -47.81
N LEU A 6 16.13 -0.55 -47.01
CA LEU A 6 16.25 -1.25 -45.73
C LEU A 6 15.97 -0.26 -44.60
N ILE A 7 14.73 -0.24 -44.11
CA ILE A 7 14.38 0.41 -42.85
C ILE A 7 14.73 -0.59 -41.74
N ILE A 8 15.85 -0.36 -41.08
CA ILE A 8 16.19 -1.04 -39.83
C ILE A 8 15.23 -0.46 -38.77
N GLY A 9 14.10 -1.13 -38.59
CA GLY A 9 13.17 -0.87 -37.50
C GLY A 9 13.83 -1.27 -36.17
N GLY A 10 14.57 -0.33 -35.59
CA GLY A 10 15.03 -0.45 -34.21
C GLY A 10 13.83 -0.35 -33.27
N ILE A 11 13.36 -1.50 -32.79
CA ILE A 11 12.49 -1.54 -31.62
C ILE A 11 13.37 -1.14 -30.44
N ILE A 12 13.30 0.13 -30.05
CA ILE A 12 13.86 0.60 -28.79
C ILE A 12 12.97 0.00 -27.70
N SER A 13 13.35 -1.17 -27.19
CA SER A 13 12.81 -1.71 -25.95
C SER A 13 13.22 -0.77 -24.82
N LEU A 14 12.43 0.28 -24.59
CA LEU A 14 12.45 1.02 -23.33
C LEU A 14 11.99 0.04 -22.26
N VAL A 15 12.93 -0.66 -21.65
CA VAL A 15 12.72 -1.37 -20.40
C VAL A 15 12.46 -0.26 -19.38
N ALA A 16 11.19 0.12 -19.23
CA ALA A 16 10.77 0.90 -18.09
C ALA A 16 11.07 0.01 -16.88
N CYS A 17 12.15 0.30 -16.15
CA CYS A 17 12.31 -0.19 -14.80
C CYS A 17 11.09 0.34 -14.05
N SER A 18 10.02 -0.45 -13.95
CA SER A 18 8.86 -0.09 -13.15
C SER A 18 9.34 -0.03 -11.71
N HIS A 19 9.60 1.19 -11.24
CA HIS A 19 9.97 1.42 -9.87
C HIS A 19 8.72 1.14 -9.04
N ASP A 20 8.76 0.07 -8.24
CA ASP A 20 7.65 -0.32 -7.38
C ASP A 20 7.32 0.84 -6.43
N PRO A 21 6.12 1.45 -6.52
CA PRO A 21 5.79 2.65 -5.76
C PRO A 21 5.77 2.41 -4.25
N ILE A 22 5.58 1.16 -3.79
CA ILE A 22 5.68 0.82 -2.37
C ILE A 22 7.14 0.83 -1.93
N ASN A 23 8.05 0.30 -2.74
CA ASN A 23 9.48 0.32 -2.43
C ASN A 23 10.01 1.75 -2.43
N GLU A 24 9.55 2.61 -3.33
CA GLU A 24 9.90 4.04 -3.34
C GLU A 24 9.55 4.72 -2.00
N VAL A 25 8.36 4.47 -1.48
CA VAL A 25 7.92 5.02 -0.19
C VAL A 25 8.80 4.50 0.96
N LEU A 26 9.15 3.21 0.94
CA LEU A 26 9.97 2.58 1.98
C LEU A 26 11.43 3.07 1.93
N ASP A 27 12.02 3.19 0.74
CA ASP A 27 13.41 3.61 0.53
C ASP A 27 13.65 5.08 0.98
N ASN A 28 12.61 5.90 0.98
CA ASN A 28 12.65 7.28 1.47
C ASN A 28 12.68 7.41 3.01
N LYS A 29 12.56 6.30 3.74
CA LYS A 29 12.61 6.29 5.21
C LYS A 29 13.88 5.61 5.71
N LYS A 30 14.44 6.15 6.79
CA LYS A 30 15.55 5.50 7.51
C LYS A 30 15.01 4.39 8.41
N ASP A 31 15.82 3.36 8.61
CA ASP A 31 15.59 2.29 9.58
C ASP A 31 14.30 1.48 9.37
N ILE A 32 13.97 1.18 8.10
CA ILE A 32 12.88 0.27 7.77
C ILE A 32 13.27 -1.18 8.13
N PRO A 33 12.50 -1.87 8.97
CA PRO A 33 12.77 -3.26 9.29
C PRO A 33 12.42 -4.16 8.10
N LYS A 34 12.92 -5.40 8.14
CA LYS A 34 12.57 -6.44 7.16
C LYS A 34 11.05 -6.62 7.05
N GLU A 35 10.59 -7.06 5.88
CA GLU A 35 9.16 -7.19 5.57
C GLU A 35 8.40 -8.02 6.61
N GLU A 36 8.95 -9.15 7.07
CA GLU A 36 8.30 -9.98 8.08
C GLU A 36 8.01 -9.24 9.41
N ASN A 37 8.75 -8.17 9.70
CA ASN A 37 8.62 -7.39 10.92
C ASN A 37 7.76 -6.12 10.73
N ARG A 38 7.39 -5.76 9.49
CA ARG A 38 6.48 -4.66 9.18
C ARG A 38 5.02 -5.06 9.39
N THR A 39 4.71 -5.42 10.64
CA THR A 39 3.38 -5.86 11.07
C THR A 39 2.37 -4.71 11.06
N VAL A 40 1.08 -5.04 11.22
CA VAL A 40 0.02 -4.06 11.45
C VAL A 40 0.37 -3.12 12.62
N GLY A 41 0.93 -3.65 13.71
CA GLY A 41 1.33 -2.85 14.88
C GLY A 41 2.46 -1.87 14.57
N TRP A 42 3.44 -2.29 13.78
CA TRP A 42 4.53 -1.42 13.34
C TRP A 42 4.01 -0.29 12.44
N TYR A 43 3.17 -0.61 11.45
CA TYR A 43 2.53 0.40 10.61
C TYR A 43 1.65 1.37 11.42
N LYS A 44 0.90 0.85 12.40
CA LYS A 44 0.08 1.66 13.30
C LYS A 44 0.91 2.68 14.10
N SER A 45 2.14 2.34 14.46
CA SER A 45 3.07 3.29 15.11
C SER A 45 3.57 4.40 14.18
N GLN A 46 3.33 4.28 12.86
CA GLN A 46 3.77 5.22 11.82
C GLN A 46 2.59 5.56 10.87
N PRO A 47 1.59 6.33 11.34
CA PRO A 47 0.37 6.57 10.57
C PRO A 47 0.59 7.31 9.26
N GLN A 48 1.56 8.23 9.20
CA GLN A 48 1.89 8.95 7.96
C GLN A 48 2.44 8.01 6.89
N LEU A 49 3.38 7.13 7.27
CA LEU A 49 3.92 6.11 6.37
C LEU A 49 2.81 5.15 5.91
N SER A 50 1.91 4.76 6.82
CA SER A 50 0.77 3.92 6.46
C SER A 50 -0.13 4.56 5.39
N GLU A 51 -0.35 5.87 5.47
CA GLU A 51 -1.14 6.61 4.46
C GLU A 51 -0.39 6.72 3.12
N GLU A 52 0.92 6.94 3.13
CA GLU A 52 1.77 6.94 1.93
C GLU A 52 1.74 5.57 1.23
N ILE A 53 1.92 4.48 1.99
CA ILE A 53 1.84 3.11 1.47
C ILE A 53 0.43 2.81 0.96
N LYS A 54 -0.62 3.17 1.69
CA LYS A 54 -2.01 3.01 1.21
C LYS A 54 -2.19 3.68 -0.15
N LYS A 55 -1.73 4.91 -0.33
CA LYS A 55 -1.83 5.63 -1.60
C LYS A 55 -1.08 4.90 -2.72
N ALA A 56 0.13 4.41 -2.46
CA ALA A 56 0.87 3.60 -3.43
C ALA A 56 0.10 2.33 -3.82
N CYS A 57 -0.47 1.63 -2.84
CA CYS A 57 -1.29 0.43 -3.06
C CYS A 57 -2.59 0.68 -3.82
N ASP A 58 -3.13 1.90 -3.75
CA ASP A 58 -4.38 2.29 -4.42
C ASP A 58 -4.15 2.69 -5.89
N ILE A 59 -2.89 2.79 -6.36
CA ILE A 59 -2.54 3.07 -7.76
C ILE A 59 -2.98 1.91 -8.67
N ASP A 60 -2.63 0.68 -8.32
CA ASP A 60 -3.10 -0.53 -8.98
C ASP A 60 -3.55 -1.56 -7.94
N THR A 61 -4.84 -1.54 -7.67
CA THR A 61 -5.44 -2.46 -6.72
C THR A 61 -5.44 -3.92 -7.19
N SER A 62 -5.28 -4.22 -8.48
CA SER A 62 -5.20 -5.60 -8.96
C SER A 62 -3.83 -6.22 -8.67
N GLU A 63 -2.78 -5.39 -8.69
CA GLU A 63 -1.41 -5.79 -8.44
C GLU A 63 -1.08 -5.82 -6.94
N TYR A 64 -1.44 -4.77 -6.20
CA TYR A 64 -0.89 -4.54 -4.87
C TYR A 64 -1.79 -4.98 -3.71
N PHE A 65 -3.06 -5.35 -3.93
CA PHE A 65 -3.97 -5.61 -2.81
C PHE A 65 -3.57 -6.80 -1.92
N GLN A 66 -2.83 -7.77 -2.46
CA GLN A 66 -2.34 -8.94 -1.72
C GLN A 66 -0.96 -8.74 -1.09
N ARG A 67 -0.29 -7.60 -1.33
CA ARG A 67 1.01 -7.30 -0.73
C ARG A 67 0.87 -7.13 0.78
N ASN A 68 1.80 -7.71 1.53
CA ASN A 68 1.83 -7.61 2.99
C ASN A 68 1.84 -6.16 3.47
N ASP A 69 2.68 -5.31 2.87
CA ASP A 69 2.77 -3.90 3.22
C ASP A 69 1.42 -3.17 3.03
N CYS A 70 0.68 -3.49 1.95
CA CYS A 70 -0.64 -2.93 1.70
C CYS A 70 -1.67 -3.39 2.72
N ILE A 71 -1.72 -4.70 3.00
CA ILE A 71 -2.63 -5.29 3.99
C ILE A 71 -2.34 -4.68 5.37
N ASN A 72 -1.07 -4.60 5.76
CA ASN A 72 -0.69 -4.16 7.09
C ASN A 72 -0.89 -2.65 7.28
N ALA A 73 -0.52 -1.82 6.30
CA ALA A 73 -0.74 -0.38 6.35
C ALA A 73 -2.24 -0.01 6.37
N LYS A 74 -3.06 -0.63 5.50
CA LYS A 74 -4.51 -0.38 5.48
C LYS A 74 -5.18 -0.86 6.77
N SER A 75 -4.81 -2.04 7.27
CA SER A 75 -5.28 -2.56 8.56
C SER A 75 -4.90 -1.64 9.71
N ALA A 76 -3.68 -1.09 9.71
CA ALA A 76 -3.21 -0.17 10.74
C ALA A 76 -4.05 1.12 10.79
N LEU A 77 -4.32 1.74 9.63
CA LEU A 77 -5.17 2.92 9.54
C LEU A 77 -6.60 2.64 10.02
N ASN A 78 -7.16 1.48 9.65
CA ASN A 78 -8.48 1.06 10.13
C ASN A 78 -8.51 0.87 11.64
N LEU A 79 -7.48 0.26 12.24
CA LEU A 79 -7.39 0.10 13.69
C LEU A 79 -7.29 1.45 14.41
N ILE A 80 -6.54 2.41 13.87
CA ILE A 80 -6.48 3.77 14.42
C ILE A 80 -7.87 4.40 14.46
N LEU A 81 -8.64 4.28 13.37
CA LEU A 81 -10.02 4.79 13.33
C LEU A 81 -10.93 4.06 14.32
N ILE A 82 -10.84 2.73 14.41
CA ILE A 82 -11.63 1.93 15.32
C ILE A 82 -11.37 2.31 16.78
N GLU A 83 -10.11 2.53 17.16
CA GLU A 83 -9.72 2.88 18.53
C GLU A 83 -9.90 4.37 18.86
N SER A 84 -10.10 5.23 17.85
CA SER A 84 -10.32 6.65 18.08
C SER A 84 -11.75 6.97 18.56
N ARG A 85 -11.98 8.23 18.92
CA ARG A 85 -13.32 8.77 19.21
C ARG A 85 -14.05 9.28 17.97
N SER A 86 -13.52 9.05 16.78
CA SER A 86 -14.13 9.50 15.52
C SER A 86 -15.49 8.83 15.33
N ASP A 87 -16.46 9.60 14.83
CA ASP A 87 -17.73 9.02 14.40
C ASP A 87 -17.50 8.09 13.19
N LEU A 88 -17.93 6.84 13.33
CA LEU A 88 -17.86 5.82 12.29
C LEU A 88 -19.26 5.41 11.81
N SER A 89 -20.32 6.13 12.20
CA SER A 89 -21.70 5.82 11.79
C SER A 89 -21.87 5.67 10.28
N ASN A 90 -21.10 6.44 9.51
CA ASN A 90 -21.08 6.41 8.04
C ASN A 90 -20.18 5.31 7.43
N ASN A 91 -19.42 4.58 8.25
CA ASN A 91 -18.61 3.43 7.81
C ASN A 91 -19.07 2.17 8.55
N LEU A 92 -20.07 1.49 7.97
CA LEU A 92 -20.71 0.32 8.58
C LEU A 92 -19.68 -0.75 9.01
N ARG A 93 -18.67 -1.01 8.18
CA ARG A 93 -17.65 -2.03 8.46
C ARG A 93 -16.85 -1.69 9.71
N LEU A 94 -16.24 -0.50 9.75
CA LEU A 94 -15.42 -0.09 10.89
C LEU A 94 -16.26 0.12 12.16
N ASN A 95 -17.52 0.54 12.03
CA ASN A 95 -18.43 0.67 13.16
C ASN A 95 -18.73 -0.69 13.82
N GLU A 96 -19.01 -1.73 13.03
CA GLU A 96 -19.22 -3.08 13.55
C GLU A 96 -17.93 -3.68 14.14
N ASP A 97 -16.78 -3.47 13.49
CA ASP A 97 -15.49 -3.90 14.01
C ASP A 97 -15.21 -3.26 15.39
N ARG A 98 -15.50 -1.95 15.57
CA ARG A 98 -15.40 -1.27 16.87
C ARG A 98 -16.33 -1.87 17.91
N LYS A 99 -17.61 -2.12 17.57
CA LYS A 99 -18.57 -2.74 18.50
C LYS A 99 -18.08 -4.12 18.95
N TYR A 100 -17.57 -4.93 18.03
CA TYR A 100 -17.05 -6.26 18.32
C TYR A 100 -15.85 -6.22 19.28
N LEU A 101 -14.88 -5.33 19.04
CA LEU A 101 -13.72 -5.18 19.90
C LEU A 101 -14.10 -4.69 21.30
N ASN A 102 -15.01 -3.71 21.40
CA ASN A 102 -15.46 -3.21 22.70
C ASN A 102 -16.20 -4.26 23.53
N ARG A 103 -16.92 -5.20 22.89
CA ARG A 103 -17.57 -6.33 23.58
C ARG A 103 -16.58 -7.35 24.15
N LYS A 104 -15.37 -7.45 23.62
CA LYS A 104 -14.33 -8.39 24.10
C LYS A 104 -13.49 -7.85 25.24
N VAL A 105 -13.50 -6.53 25.44
CA VAL A 105 -12.70 -5.84 26.46
C VAL A 105 -13.49 -5.60 27.76
N GLN A 106 -14.80 -5.89 27.74
CA GLN A 106 -15.68 -5.93 28.92
C GLN A 106 -15.73 -7.34 29.52
#